data_AF-A0A235J8S8-F1
#
_entry.id   AF-A0A235J8S8-F1
#
_cell.length_a   1.000
_cell.length_b   1.000
_cell.length_c   1.000
_cell.angle_alpha   90.00
_cell.angle_beta   90.00
_cell.angle_gamma   90.00
#
_symmetry.space_group_name_H-M   'P 1'
#
loop_
_entity.id
_entity.type
_entity.pdbx_description
1 polymer ?
#
loop_
_entity_poly.entity_id
_entity_poly.type
_entity_poly.pdbx_seq_one_letter_code
_entity_poly.pdbx_strand_id
1 'polypeptide(L)'
;MKNTAKYSKACQRLTFPHQTQDELYAELNRLGWYWQADKKEWERDDTPAQSATKLIKIRVWAAKEIVEDAAELFSETAESNGLRLIEKSSPYPCRPPKQLESRIYLVFEDITKDEK
;
A
#
# COMPACT_ATOMS: atom_id res chain seq x y z
N MET A 1 -10.45 -11.68 -20.30
CA MET A 1 -9.16 -11.38 -19.62
C MET A 1 -8.10 -11.03 -20.66
N LYS A 2 -7.21 -10.05 -20.38
CA LYS A 2 -6.16 -9.64 -21.32
C LYS A 2 -5.02 -10.65 -21.30
N ASN A 3 -4.75 -11.34 -22.40
CA ASN A 3 -3.68 -12.34 -22.44
C ASN A 3 -2.30 -11.68 -22.45
N THR A 4 -1.77 -11.38 -21.26
CA THR A 4 -0.45 -10.79 -21.06
C THR A 4 0.59 -11.89 -20.83
N ALA A 5 1.86 -11.61 -21.11
CA ALA A 5 2.94 -12.56 -20.81
C ALA A 5 2.96 -13.02 -19.34
N LYS A 6 2.63 -12.10 -18.41
CA LYS A 6 2.49 -12.41 -16.98
C LYS A 6 1.37 -13.42 -16.72
N TYR A 7 0.21 -13.21 -17.35
CA TYR A 7 -0.94 -14.10 -17.23
C TYR A 7 -0.66 -15.48 -17.86
N SER A 8 -0.12 -15.52 -19.08
CA SER A 8 0.19 -16.78 -19.75
C SER A 8 1.17 -17.63 -18.95
N LYS A 9 2.22 -17.01 -18.39
CA LYS A 9 3.18 -17.72 -17.52
C LYS A 9 2.59 -18.07 -16.16
N ALA A 10 1.65 -17.29 -15.62
CA ALA A 10 0.95 -17.63 -14.39
C ALA A 10 0.16 -18.94 -14.54
N CYS A 11 -0.59 -19.07 -15.64
CA CYS A 11 -1.34 -20.29 -15.95
C CYS A 11 -0.44 -21.52 -16.18
N GLN A 12 0.81 -21.33 -16.61
CA GLN A 12 1.80 -22.41 -16.73
C GLN A 12 2.34 -22.88 -15.37
N ARG A 13 2.36 -22.00 -14.36
CA ARG A 13 2.87 -22.32 -13.02
C ARG A 13 1.81 -22.94 -12.12
N LEU A 14 0.57 -22.48 -12.24
CA LEU A 14 -0.50 -22.89 -11.35
C LEU A 14 -1.81 -23.08 -12.12
N THR A 15 -2.37 -24.29 -12.00
CA THR A 15 -3.74 -24.56 -12.43
C THR A 15 -4.67 -24.28 -11.25
N PHE A 16 -5.23 -23.07 -11.22
CA PHE A 16 -6.15 -22.61 -10.18
C PHE A 16 -7.43 -22.06 -10.83
N PRO A 17 -8.63 -22.48 -10.40
CA PRO A 17 -9.88 -21.89 -10.88
C PRO A 17 -9.98 -20.43 -10.46
N HIS A 18 -10.11 -19.51 -11.41
CA HIS A 18 -10.22 -18.07 -11.14
C HIS A 18 -11.11 -17.37 -12.17
N GLN A 19 -11.79 -16.31 -11.74
CA GLN A 19 -12.62 -15.43 -12.57
C GLN A 19 -11.88 -14.18 -13.02
N THR A 20 -10.83 -13.79 -12.30
CA THR A 20 -9.99 -12.63 -12.61
C THR A 20 -8.51 -13.00 -12.56
N GLN A 21 -7.67 -12.24 -13.27
CA GLN A 21 -6.22 -12.48 -13.21
C GLN A 21 -5.65 -12.23 -11.82
N ASP A 22 -6.24 -11.28 -11.09
CA ASP A 22 -5.80 -10.90 -9.75
C ASP A 22 -6.00 -12.03 -8.74
N GLU A 23 -7.07 -12.82 -8.88
CA GLU A 23 -7.25 -14.04 -8.07
C GLU A 23 -6.13 -15.06 -8.30
N LEU A 24 -5.75 -15.32 -9.56
CA LEU A 24 -4.64 -16.22 -9.88
C LEU A 24 -3.31 -15.68 -9.34
N TYR A 25 -3.08 -14.38 -9.46
CA TYR A 25 -1.85 -13.75 -8.96
C TYR A 25 -1.79 -13.73 -7.43
N ALA A 26 -2.92 -13.49 -6.76
CA ALA A 26 -3.02 -13.57 -5.32
C ALA A 26 -2.71 -14.98 -4.81
N GLU A 27 -3.23 -16.01 -5.49
CA GLU A 27 -2.95 -17.40 -5.13
C GLU A 27 -1.48 -17.78 -5.39
N LEU A 28 -0.90 -17.34 -6.52
CA LEU A 28 0.54 -17.49 -6.77
C LEU A 28 1.38 -16.84 -5.68
N ASN A 29 1.08 -15.60 -5.29
CA ASN A 29 1.76 -14.90 -4.19
C ASN A 29 1.61 -15.64 -2.86
N ARG A 30 0.42 -16.18 -2.56
CA ARG A 30 0.17 -16.98 -1.35
C ARG A 30 1.05 -18.23 -1.30
N LEU A 31 1.37 -18.81 -2.46
CA LEU A 31 2.25 -19.97 -2.63
C LEU A 31 3.75 -19.61 -2.71
N GLY A 32 4.12 -18.34 -2.51
CA GLY A 32 5.50 -17.87 -2.54
C GLY A 32 6.01 -17.52 -3.94
N TRP A 33 5.15 -17.46 -4.95
CA TRP A 33 5.53 -17.02 -6.29
C TRP A 33 5.40 -15.51 -6.45
N TYR A 34 6.37 -14.87 -7.07
CA TYR A 34 6.32 -13.45 -7.39
C TYR A 34 6.82 -13.20 -8.81
N TRP A 35 6.32 -12.13 -9.44
CA TRP A 35 6.63 -11.82 -10.83
C TRP A 35 7.87 -10.94 -10.93
N GLN A 36 8.94 -11.48 -11.52
CA GLN A 36 10.12 -10.73 -11.92
C GLN A 36 9.89 -10.06 -13.27
N ALA A 37 9.67 -8.75 -13.26
CA ALA A 37 9.34 -7.99 -14.47
C ALA A 37 10.45 -8.03 -15.53
N ASP A 38 11.72 -7.93 -15.09
CA ASP A 38 12.88 -7.90 -15.99
C ASP A 38 13.10 -9.25 -16.69
N LYS A 39 12.92 -10.35 -15.95
CA LYS A 39 13.03 -11.71 -16.48
C LYS A 39 11.76 -12.18 -17.18
N LYS A 40 10.65 -11.47 -16.98
CA LYS A 40 9.29 -11.86 -17.39
C LYS A 40 8.97 -13.29 -16.94
N GLU A 41 9.23 -13.58 -15.67
CA GLU A 41 9.04 -14.91 -15.07
C GLU A 41 8.45 -14.85 -13.67
N TRP A 42 7.74 -15.92 -13.32
CA TRP A 42 7.35 -16.19 -11.94
C TRP A 42 8.49 -16.96 -11.29
N GLU A 43 9.08 -16.36 -10.27
CA GLU A 43 10.08 -16.98 -9.40
C GLU A 43 9.43 -17.35 -8.08
N ARG A 44 9.91 -18.44 -7.48
CA ARG A 44 9.45 -18.88 -6.18
C ARG A 44 10.49 -18.48 -5.15
N ASP A 45 10.04 -17.80 -4.11
CA ASP A 45 10.80 -17.55 -2.91
C ASP A 45 10.10 -18.28 -1.76
N ASP A 46 10.80 -19.26 -1.19
CA ASP A 46 10.31 -20.01 -0.02
C ASP A 46 10.59 -19.27 1.29
N THR A 47 11.11 -18.04 1.24
CA THR A 47 11.17 -17.14 2.40
C THR A 47 9.75 -16.97 2.96
N PRO A 48 9.52 -17.20 4.27
CA PRO A 48 8.22 -17.01 4.87
C PRO A 48 7.69 -15.61 4.58
N ALA A 49 6.47 -15.53 4.05
CA ALA A 49 5.81 -14.25 3.83
C ALA A 49 5.75 -13.47 5.14
N GLN A 50 6.32 -12.27 5.17
CA GLN A 50 6.18 -11.38 6.31
C GLN A 50 4.71 -10.99 6.44
N SER A 51 4.21 -10.83 7.67
CA SER A 51 2.86 -10.31 7.89
C SER A 51 2.72 -8.93 7.24
N ALA A 52 1.53 -8.64 6.70
CA ALA A 52 1.24 -7.30 6.20
C ALA A 52 1.45 -6.28 7.32
N THR A 53 2.06 -5.14 6.98
CA THR A 53 2.26 -4.07 7.96
C THR A 53 0.91 -3.62 8.52
N LYS A 54 0.86 -3.38 9.84
CA LYS A 54 -0.28 -2.73 10.50
C LYS A 54 -0.29 -1.22 10.28
N LEU A 55 0.74 -0.69 9.62
CA LEU A 55 0.94 0.73 9.44
C LEU A 55 0.16 1.26 8.24
N ILE A 56 -0.57 2.34 8.45
CA ILE A 56 -1.21 3.14 7.41
C ILE A 56 -0.41 4.45 7.29
N LYS A 57 0.14 4.70 6.11
CA LYS A 57 0.93 5.92 5.84
C LYS A 57 0.15 6.83 4.90
N ILE A 58 -0.14 8.04 5.33
CA ILE A 58 -0.88 9.05 4.58
C ILE A 58 0.04 10.24 4.30
N ARG A 59 0.00 10.74 3.06
CA ARG A 59 0.66 11.99 2.68
C ARG A 59 -0.41 13.02 2.36
N VAL A 60 -0.56 14.00 3.25
CA VAL A 60 -1.43 15.15 3.04
C VAL A 60 -0.62 16.20 2.28
N TRP A 61 -1.17 16.68 1.17
CA TRP A 61 -0.53 17.69 0.32
C TRP A 61 -1.57 18.73 -0.05
N ALA A 62 -1.36 19.96 0.38
CA ALA A 62 -2.22 21.08 0.08
C ALA A 62 -1.43 22.41 0.10
N ALA A 63 -2.11 23.53 -0.11
CA ALA A 63 -1.55 24.85 0.13
C ALA A 63 -1.11 24.99 1.61
N LYS A 64 -0.05 25.75 1.86
CA LYS A 64 0.59 25.91 3.17
C LYS A 64 -0.40 26.39 4.22
N GLU A 65 -1.37 27.20 3.82
CA GLU A 65 -2.37 27.81 4.70
C GLU A 65 -3.41 26.80 5.22
N ILE A 66 -3.60 25.66 4.53
CA ILE A 66 -4.65 24.68 4.87
C ILE A 66 -4.12 23.28 5.15
N VAL A 67 -2.84 23.01 4.89
CA VAL A 67 -2.28 21.65 4.98
C VAL A 67 -2.32 21.09 6.41
N GLU A 68 -2.15 21.94 7.42
CA GLU A 68 -2.19 21.54 8.82
C GLU A 68 -3.62 21.17 9.24
N ASP A 69 -4.60 22.03 8.92
CA ASP A 69 -6.02 21.77 9.20
C ASP A 69 -6.51 20.51 8.49
N ALA A 70 -6.12 20.32 7.24
CA ALA A 70 -6.44 19.10 6.49
C ALA A 70 -5.82 17.87 7.17
N ALA A 71 -4.54 17.94 7.58
CA ALA A 71 -3.89 16.84 8.27
C ALA A 71 -4.53 16.53 9.62
N GLU A 72 -5.02 17.54 10.33
CA GLU A 72 -5.76 17.37 11.58
C GLU A 72 -7.09 16.66 11.35
N LEU A 73 -7.89 17.11 10.38
CA LEU A 73 -9.16 16.47 10.02
C LEU A 73 -8.98 14.97 9.69
N PHE A 74 -7.94 14.62 8.93
CA PHE A 74 -7.63 13.22 8.64
C PHE A 74 -7.19 12.45 9.88
N SER A 75 -6.47 13.09 10.81
CA SER A 75 -6.02 12.47 12.05
C SER A 75 -7.20 12.16 12.97
N GLU A 76 -8.07 13.14 13.23
CA GLU A 76 -9.28 12.96 14.05
C GLU A 76 -10.22 11.90 13.47
N THR A 77 -10.39 11.91 12.15
CA THR A 77 -11.20 10.90 11.45
C THR A 77 -10.58 9.51 11.57
N ALA A 78 -9.27 9.37 11.38
CA ALA A 78 -8.59 8.08 11.52
C ALA A 78 -8.69 7.54 12.96
N GLU A 79 -8.49 8.40 13.95
CA GLU A 79 -8.59 8.04 15.37
C GLU A 79 -10.00 7.62 15.78
N SER A 80 -11.03 8.35 15.32
CA SER A 80 -12.43 7.94 15.55
C SER A 80 -12.80 6.61 14.89
N ASN A 81 -12.04 6.16 13.88
CA ASN A 81 -12.18 4.86 13.24
C ASN A 81 -11.27 3.77 13.85
N GLY A 82 -10.68 4.02 15.02
CA GLY A 82 -9.90 3.02 15.75
C GLY A 82 -8.45 2.86 15.26
N LEU A 83 -7.90 3.85 14.56
CA LEU A 83 -6.49 3.89 14.22
C LEU A 83 -5.73 4.74 15.24
N ARG A 84 -4.52 4.35 15.60
CA ARG A 84 -3.67 5.15 16.49
C ARG A 84 -2.66 5.95 15.68
N LEU A 85 -2.64 7.27 15.82
CA LEU A 85 -1.58 8.10 15.23
C LEU A 85 -0.25 7.82 15.93
N ILE A 86 0.76 7.43 15.16
CA ILE A 86 2.13 7.17 15.65
C ILE A 86 3.02 8.38 15.36
N GLU A 87 2.88 8.96 14.18
CA GLU A 87 3.78 10.00 13.70
C GLU A 87 3.04 11.04 12.88
N LYS A 88 3.32 12.31 13.14
CA LYS A 88 2.92 13.47 12.32
C LYS A 88 4.15 14.33 12.07
N SER A 89 4.52 14.51 10.81
CA SER A 89 5.63 15.39 10.46
C SER A 89 5.23 16.86 10.56
N SER A 90 6.21 17.75 10.71
CA SER A 90 6.00 19.17 10.43
C SER A 90 5.71 19.39 8.92
N PRO A 91 5.06 20.51 8.54
CA PRO A 91 4.84 20.83 7.14
C PRO A 91 6.16 20.99 6.40
N TYR A 92 6.36 20.18 5.37
CA TYR A 92 7.51 20.25 4.50
C TYR A 92 7.18 21.07 3.24
N PRO A 93 7.86 22.19 2.99
CA PRO A 93 7.62 23.00 1.79
C PRO A 93 8.07 22.24 0.54
N CYS A 94 7.22 22.22 -0.49
CA CYS A 94 7.58 21.58 -1.75
C CYS A 94 8.54 22.47 -2.58
N ARG A 95 9.71 21.95 -2.93
CA ARG A 95 10.69 22.64 -3.80
C ARG A 95 10.73 22.02 -5.22
N PRO A 96 11.06 22.77 -6.29
CA PRO A 96 10.55 24.09 -6.72
C PRO A 96 9.63 23.97 -7.96
N PRO A 97 8.93 25.04 -8.42
CA PRO A 97 8.08 25.99 -7.72
C PRO A 97 6.60 25.56 -7.83
N LYS A 98 6.05 24.96 -6.77
CA LYS A 98 4.61 24.72 -6.67
C LYS A 98 4.02 25.66 -5.63
N GLN A 99 3.66 26.86 -6.11
CA GLN A 99 2.92 27.93 -5.44
C GLN A 99 2.40 27.58 -4.04
N LEU A 100 3.23 27.85 -3.01
CA LEU A 100 2.87 27.74 -1.60
C LEU A 100 2.39 26.36 -1.13
N GLU A 101 2.66 25.28 -1.85
CA GLU A 101 2.26 23.96 -1.40
C GLU A 101 3.21 23.37 -0.36
N SER A 102 2.63 22.67 0.61
CA SER A 102 3.31 21.95 1.67
C SER A 102 2.77 20.52 1.78
N ARG A 103 3.55 19.64 2.39
CA ARG A 103 3.13 18.27 2.69
C ARG A 103 3.33 17.92 4.15
N ILE A 104 2.43 17.13 4.69
CA ILE A 104 2.53 16.49 6.01
C ILE A 104 2.43 14.98 5.81
N TYR A 105 3.29 14.24 6.51
CA TYR A 105 3.23 12.79 6.57
C TYR A 105 2.58 12.39 7.89
N LEU A 106 1.56 11.53 7.79
CA LEU A 106 0.88 10.91 8.91
C LEU A 106 1.12 9.40 8.87
N VAL A 107 1.41 8.80 10.00
CA VAL A 107 1.56 7.35 10.16
C VAL A 107 0.63 6.90 11.27
N PHE A 108 -0.25 5.96 10.95
CA PHE A 108 -1.17 5.33 11.88
C PHE A 108 -0.88 3.84 12.02
N GLU A 109 -1.33 3.25 13.12
CA GLU A 109 -1.38 1.81 13.34
C GLU A 109 -2.81 1.34 13.58
N ASP A 110 -3.18 0.26 12.92
CA ASP A 110 -4.42 -0.45 13.20
C ASP A 110 -4.32 -1.25 14.51
N ILE A 111 -4.91 -0.71 15.58
CA ILE A 111 -4.94 -1.33 16.91
C ILE A 111 -6.08 -2.34 17.08
N THR A 112 -6.99 -2.47 16.10
CA THR A 112 -8.15 -3.36 16.20
C THR A 112 -7.81 -4.85 16.08
N LYS A 113 -6.56 -5.17 15.71
CA LYS A 113 -6.09 -6.55 15.51
C LYS A 113 -5.28 -7.14 16.67
N ASP A 114 -5.12 -6.41 17.77
CA ASP A 114 -4.39 -6.89 18.95
C ASP A 114 -5.28 -7.58 20.00
N GLU A 115 -6.60 -7.68 19.76
CA GLU A 115 -7.56 -8.36 20.65
C GLU A 115 -7.94 -9.79 20.20
N LYS A 116 -6.99 -10.59 19.67
CA LYS A 116 -7.23 -12.03 19.44
C LYS A 116 -6.17 -12.92 20.07
#